data_AF-A0A0R3KMK1-F1
#
_entry.id   AF-A0A0R3KMK1-F1
#
_cell.length_a   1.000
_cell.length_b   1.000
_cell.length_c   1.000
_cell.angle_alpha   90.00
_cell.angle_beta   90.00
_cell.angle_gamma   90.00
#
_symmetry.space_group_name_H-M   'P 1'
#
loop_
_entity.id
_entity.type
_entity.pdbx_description
1 polymer ?
#
loop_
_entity_poly.entity_id
_entity_poly.type
_entity_poly.pdbx_seq_one_letter_code
_entity_poly.pdbx_strand_id
1 'polypeptide(L)'
;MFGKDDLVDNLSRDLDRARERRDALASEVTTLTAQIAEVEARLSEEKTRRERDRVLGEIEAIKKRIKQATGAFAPVIGKLCEAIEMAATVVPEARELSSFLLSVATEVDSVVDPLLREMDQRADAVRAGHATLDLLCSANGAPIEPSKDNRDRLLRFPVWLSRNREVEKNETTEKPRSTAA
;
A
#
# COMPACT_ATOMS: atom_id res chain seq x y z
N MET A 1 -32.59 25.98 -77.45
CA MET A 1 -31.65 26.86 -76.72
C MET A 1 -32.17 26.96 -75.31
N PHE A 2 -31.46 26.42 -74.32
CA PHE A 2 -31.78 26.73 -72.93
C PHE A 2 -31.43 28.20 -72.71
N GLY A 3 -32.39 28.97 -72.18
CA GLY A 3 -32.20 30.39 -71.90
C GLY A 3 -31.21 30.57 -70.77
N LYS A 4 -30.61 31.76 -70.68
CA LYS A 4 -29.79 32.15 -69.53
C LYS A 4 -30.56 31.99 -68.20
N ASP A 5 -31.88 32.19 -68.24
CA ASP A 5 -32.76 32.08 -67.08
C ASP A 5 -32.90 30.62 -66.60
N ASP A 6 -33.03 29.64 -67.50
CA ASP A 6 -33.07 28.21 -67.13
C ASP A 6 -31.79 27.76 -66.42
N LEU A 7 -30.63 28.30 -66.83
CA LEU A 7 -29.35 28.00 -66.20
C LEU A 7 -29.27 28.58 -64.79
N VAL A 8 -29.75 29.82 -64.60
CA VAL A 8 -29.79 30.49 -63.29
C VAL A 8 -30.75 29.77 -62.34
N ASP A 9 -31.88 29.26 -62.82
CA ASP A 9 -32.85 28.51 -62.03
C ASP A 9 -32.28 27.14 -61.58
N ASN A 10 -31.58 26.44 -62.45
CA ASN A 10 -30.90 25.19 -62.10
C ASN A 10 -29.80 25.42 -61.06
N LEU A 11 -28.96 26.45 -61.23
CA LEU A 11 -27.90 26.80 -60.28
C LEU A 11 -28.47 27.19 -58.91
N SER A 12 -29.58 27.93 -58.88
CA SER A 12 -30.25 28.31 -57.63
C SER A 12 -30.77 27.07 -56.88
N ARG A 13 -31.40 26.14 -57.61
CA ARG A 13 -31.88 24.87 -57.04
C ARG A 13 -30.75 24.00 -56.49
N ASP A 14 -29.64 23.91 -57.21
CA ASP A 14 -28.47 23.15 -56.78
C ASP A 14 -27.81 23.79 -55.55
N LEU A 15 -27.77 25.12 -55.48
CA LEU A 15 -27.28 25.87 -54.32
C LEU A 15 -28.16 25.64 -53.08
N ASP A 16 -29.48 25.69 -53.24
CA ASP A 16 -30.42 25.45 -52.13
C ASP A 16 -30.31 24.02 -51.62
N ARG A 17 -30.25 23.03 -52.51
CA ARG A 17 -29.99 21.63 -52.15
C ARG A 17 -28.64 21.45 -51.45
N ALA A 18 -27.59 22.17 -51.88
CA ALA A 18 -26.28 22.12 -51.23
C ALA A 18 -26.32 22.73 -49.81
N ARG A 19 -27.09 23.81 -49.61
CA ARG A 19 -27.31 24.43 -48.29
C ARG A 19 -28.09 23.51 -47.36
N GLU A 20 -29.16 22.89 -47.83
CA GLU A 20 -29.94 21.91 -47.06
C GLU A 20 -29.06 20.75 -46.59
N ARG A 21 -28.22 20.19 -47.48
CA ARG A 21 -27.27 19.13 -47.12
C ARG A 21 -26.22 19.58 -46.11
N ARG A 22 -25.69 20.80 -46.27
CA ARG A 22 -24.75 21.39 -45.30
C ARG A 22 -25.42 21.53 -43.93
N ASP A 23 -26.65 22.00 -43.88
CA ASP A 23 -27.36 22.24 -42.62
C ASP A 23 -27.73 20.91 -41.93
N ALA A 24 -28.12 19.89 -42.71
CA ALA A 24 -28.29 18.54 -42.20
C ALA A 24 -26.97 17.97 -41.62
N LEU A 25 -25.86 18.08 -42.36
CA LEU A 25 -24.54 17.66 -41.89
C LEU A 25 -24.09 18.42 -40.65
N ALA A 26 -24.34 19.73 -40.58
CA ALA A 26 -24.02 20.52 -39.40
C ALA A 26 -24.79 20.04 -38.17
N SER A 27 -26.09 19.72 -38.33
CA SER A 27 -26.92 19.14 -37.27
C SER A 27 -26.40 17.76 -36.83
N GLU A 28 -26.01 16.91 -37.78
CA GLU A 28 -25.41 15.60 -37.48
C GLU A 28 -24.09 15.75 -36.71
N VAL A 29 -23.20 16.66 -37.13
CA VAL A 29 -21.94 16.94 -36.44
C VAL A 29 -22.19 17.42 -35.01
N THR A 30 -23.16 18.32 -34.78
CA THR A 30 -23.52 18.75 -33.43
C THR A 30 -24.05 17.59 -32.58
N THR A 31 -24.84 16.70 -33.18
CA THR A 31 -25.40 15.54 -32.49
C THR A 31 -24.30 14.55 -32.11
N LEU A 32 -23.39 14.23 -33.04
CA LEU A 32 -22.26 13.34 -32.78
C LEU A 32 -21.31 13.92 -31.75
N THR A 33 -21.08 15.23 -31.76
CA THR A 33 -20.26 15.92 -30.76
C THR A 33 -20.86 15.77 -29.36
N ALA A 34 -22.18 15.93 -29.23
CA ALA A 34 -22.87 15.72 -27.95
C ALA A 34 -22.79 14.26 -27.48
N GLN A 35 -22.94 13.29 -28.40
CA GLN A 35 -22.83 11.86 -28.09
C GLN A 35 -21.41 11.48 -27.66
N ILE A 36 -20.37 12.05 -28.30
CA ILE A 36 -18.98 11.84 -27.89
C ILE A 36 -18.77 12.33 -26.46
N ALA A 37 -19.20 13.56 -26.15
CA ALA A 37 -19.07 14.11 -24.80
C ALA A 37 -19.82 13.27 -23.74
N GLU A 38 -21.00 12.75 -24.08
CA GLU A 38 -21.74 11.84 -23.19
C GLU A 38 -20.98 10.54 -22.94
N VAL A 39 -20.44 9.90 -23.98
CA VAL A 39 -19.68 8.66 -23.86
C VAL A 39 -18.38 8.88 -23.08
N GLU A 40 -17.69 9.98 -23.32
CA GLU A 40 -16.48 10.36 -22.58
C GLU A 40 -16.76 10.56 -21.09
N ALA A 41 -17.86 11.23 -20.75
CA ALA A 41 -18.29 11.40 -19.36
C ALA A 41 -18.57 10.05 -18.70
N ARG A 42 -19.35 9.17 -19.36
CA ARG A 42 -19.67 7.84 -18.85
C ARG A 42 -18.42 6.96 -18.69
N LEU A 43 -17.47 7.06 -19.62
CA LEU A 43 -16.21 6.33 -19.55
C LEU A 43 -15.36 6.80 -18.36
N SER A 44 -15.29 8.11 -18.12
CA SER A 44 -14.55 8.66 -17.00
C SER A 44 -15.13 8.21 -15.66
N GLU A 45 -16.46 8.23 -15.52
CA GLU A 45 -17.15 7.76 -14.32
C GLU A 45 -16.91 6.27 -14.10
N GLU A 46 -17.07 5.44 -15.13
CA GLU A 46 -16.83 4.00 -15.05
C GLU A 46 -15.37 3.65 -14.73
N LYS A 47 -14.40 4.46 -15.18
CA LYS A 47 -13.00 4.30 -14.79
C LYS A 47 -12.80 4.57 -13.31
N THR A 48 -13.37 5.65 -12.78
CA THR A 48 -13.28 5.96 -11.35
C THR A 48 -13.97 4.91 -10.47
N ARG A 49 -15.10 4.36 -10.95
CA ARG A 49 -15.81 3.27 -10.27
C ARG A 49 -14.95 2.01 -10.20
N ARG A 50 -14.40 1.55 -11.33
CA ARG A 50 -13.54 0.35 -11.35
C ARG A 50 -12.31 0.50 -10.47
N GLU A 51 -11.71 1.68 -10.46
CA GLU A 51 -10.54 1.93 -9.61
C GLU A 51 -10.91 1.90 -8.13
N ARG A 52 -12.05 2.48 -7.73
CA ARG A 52 -12.56 2.32 -6.35
C ARG A 52 -12.79 0.85 -5.98
N ASP A 53 -13.44 0.08 -6.85
CA ASP A 53 -13.70 -1.35 -6.61
C ASP A 53 -12.40 -2.14 -6.47
N ARG A 54 -11.40 -1.83 -7.29
CA ARG A 54 -10.07 -2.42 -7.21
C ARG A 54 -9.40 -2.12 -5.86
N VAL A 55 -9.34 -0.86 -5.47
CA VAL A 55 -8.72 -0.43 -4.20
C VAL A 55 -9.40 -1.09 -3.00
N LEU A 56 -10.74 -1.17 -3.00
CA LEU A 56 -11.48 -1.87 -1.94
C LEU A 56 -11.12 -3.36 -1.89
N GLY A 57 -10.98 -4.02 -3.04
CA GLY A 57 -10.51 -5.40 -3.12
C GLY A 57 -9.11 -5.59 -2.56
N GLU A 58 -8.18 -4.67 -2.85
CA GLU A 58 -6.81 -4.71 -2.33
C GLU A 58 -6.77 -4.51 -0.80
N ILE A 59 -7.55 -3.56 -0.25
CA ILE A 59 -7.69 -3.33 1.19
C ILE A 59 -8.18 -4.61 1.89
N GLU A 60 -9.24 -5.24 1.38
CA GLU A 60 -9.77 -6.48 1.97
C GLU A 60 -8.77 -7.65 1.87
N ALA A 61 -8.05 -7.76 0.75
CA ALA A 61 -7.01 -8.78 0.60
C ALA A 61 -5.85 -8.59 1.60
N ILE A 62 -5.44 -7.35 1.88
CA ILE A 62 -4.44 -7.05 2.90
C ILE A 62 -4.98 -7.37 4.31
N LYS A 63 -6.20 -6.95 4.65
CA LYS A 63 -6.84 -7.26 5.95
C LYS A 63 -6.89 -8.76 6.21
N LYS A 64 -7.27 -9.54 5.20
CA LYS A 64 -7.30 -11.00 5.30
C LYS A 64 -5.92 -11.59 5.58
N ARG A 65 -4.88 -11.11 4.87
CA ARG A 65 -3.49 -11.55 5.11
C ARG A 65 -2.99 -11.20 6.49
N ILE A 66 -3.28 -9.99 7.00
CA ILE A 66 -2.95 -9.58 8.37
C ILE A 66 -3.61 -10.51 9.39
N LYS A 67 -4.93 -10.71 9.30
CA LYS A 67 -5.67 -11.62 10.20
C LYS A 67 -5.10 -13.04 10.18
N GLN A 68 -4.77 -13.55 9.00
CA GLN A 68 -4.17 -14.88 8.86
C GLN A 68 -2.77 -14.95 9.49
N ALA A 69 -1.92 -13.95 9.26
CA ALA A 69 -0.58 -13.89 9.82
C ALA A 69 -0.62 -13.78 11.36
N THR A 70 -1.44 -12.89 11.91
CA THR A 70 -1.61 -12.75 13.36
C THR A 70 -2.19 -14.01 13.99
N GLY A 71 -3.20 -14.62 13.35
CA GLY A 71 -3.78 -15.88 13.82
C GLY A 71 -2.80 -17.05 13.82
N ALA A 72 -1.80 -17.04 12.94
CA ALA A 72 -0.72 -18.04 12.92
C ALA A 72 0.41 -17.72 13.91
N PHE A 73 0.54 -16.46 14.35
CA PHE A 73 1.65 -16.00 15.19
C PHE A 73 1.57 -16.49 16.64
N ALA A 74 0.43 -16.27 17.30
CA ALA A 74 0.25 -16.63 18.71
C ALA A 74 0.49 -18.13 19.00
N PRO A 75 0.00 -19.09 18.18
CA PRO A 75 0.29 -20.51 18.38
C PRO A 75 1.79 -20.86 18.26
N VAL A 76 2.53 -20.18 17.38
CA VAL A 76 3.97 -20.41 17.20
C VAL A 76 4.75 -19.91 18.43
N ILE A 77 4.40 -18.71 18.93
CA ILE A 77 5.00 -18.18 20.15
C ILE A 77 4.67 -19.06 21.35
N GLY A 78 3.43 -19.54 21.49
CA GLY A 78 3.05 -20.45 22.57
C GLY A 78 3.91 -21.71 22.61
N LYS A 79 4.07 -22.39 21.47
CA LYS A 79 4.95 -23.58 21.35
C LYS A 79 6.42 -23.26 21.66
N LEU A 80 6.90 -22.09 21.27
CA LEU A 80 8.27 -21.68 21.55
C LEU A 80 8.46 -21.42 23.05
N CYS A 81 7.51 -20.76 23.71
CA CYS A 81 7.52 -20.56 25.15
C CYS A 81 7.48 -21.90 25.92
N GLU A 82 6.64 -22.85 25.50
CA GLU A 82 6.62 -24.20 26.08
C GLU A 82 8.00 -24.89 25.99
N ALA A 83 8.65 -24.82 24.82
CA ALA A 83 10.00 -25.37 24.63
C ALA A 83 11.05 -24.65 25.50
N ILE A 84 10.91 -23.33 25.68
CA ILE A 84 11.79 -22.54 26.55
C ILE A 84 11.59 -22.92 28.02
N GLU A 85 10.36 -23.14 28.48
CA GLU A 85 10.10 -23.60 29.85
C GLU A 85 10.71 -24.99 30.11
N MET A 86 10.73 -25.86 29.10
CA MET A 86 11.46 -27.14 29.18
C MET A 86 12.98 -26.93 29.28
N ALA A 87 13.54 -25.99 28.53
CA ALA A 87 14.98 -25.66 28.63
C ALA A 87 15.31 -24.98 29.97
N ALA A 88 14.37 -24.23 30.54
CA ALA A 88 14.54 -23.51 31.80
C ALA A 88 14.73 -24.42 33.03
N THR A 89 14.41 -25.71 32.92
CA THR A 89 14.72 -26.69 33.97
C THR A 89 16.23 -26.94 34.09
N VAL A 90 16.99 -26.65 33.03
CA VAL A 90 18.45 -26.80 32.98
C VAL A 90 19.14 -25.43 33.04
N VAL A 91 18.56 -24.41 32.39
CA VAL A 91 19.10 -23.04 32.32
C VAL A 91 18.01 -22.04 32.72
N PRO A 92 17.89 -21.68 34.02
CA PRO A 92 16.81 -20.82 34.52
C PRO A 92 16.69 -19.46 33.81
N GLU A 93 17.80 -18.91 33.32
CA GLU A 93 17.88 -17.65 32.56
C GLU A 93 17.07 -17.69 31.26
N ALA A 94 16.77 -18.89 30.73
CA ALA A 94 15.92 -19.05 29.56
C ALA A 94 14.50 -18.51 29.77
N ARG A 95 14.00 -18.44 31.03
CA ARG A 95 12.67 -17.86 31.33
C ARG A 95 12.54 -16.40 30.94
N GLU A 96 13.64 -15.64 30.93
CA GLU A 96 13.63 -14.25 30.47
C GLU A 96 13.22 -14.15 28.99
N LEU A 97 13.63 -15.13 28.17
CA LEU A 97 13.25 -15.19 26.76
C LEU A 97 11.76 -15.54 26.59
N SER A 98 11.23 -16.45 27.41
CA SER A 98 9.79 -16.78 27.43
C SER A 98 8.94 -15.55 27.74
N SER A 99 9.32 -14.80 28.80
CA SER A 99 8.67 -13.54 29.18
C SER A 99 8.76 -12.48 28.07
N PHE A 100 9.94 -12.33 27.45
CA PHE A 100 10.13 -11.41 26.31
C PHE A 100 9.23 -11.77 25.12
N LEU A 101 9.16 -13.04 24.73
CA LEU A 101 8.35 -13.49 23.61
C LEU A 101 6.85 -13.31 23.87
N LEU A 102 6.39 -13.53 25.11
CA LEU A 102 5.02 -13.22 25.51
C LEU A 102 4.74 -11.72 25.41
N SER A 103 5.66 -10.87 25.85
CA SER A 103 5.56 -9.41 25.68
C SER A 103 5.45 -9.01 24.22
N VAL A 104 6.25 -9.61 23.33
CA VAL A 104 6.16 -9.38 21.87
C VAL A 104 4.81 -9.84 21.33
N ALA A 105 4.31 -11.01 21.75
CA ALA A 105 3.00 -11.51 21.34
C ALA A 105 1.86 -10.57 21.75
N THR A 106 1.89 -10.05 22.97
CA THR A 106 0.88 -9.08 23.44
C THR A 106 0.96 -7.75 22.71
N GLU A 107 2.16 -7.28 22.34
CA GLU A 107 2.31 -6.05 21.57
C GLU A 107 1.83 -6.22 20.13
N VAL A 108 2.11 -7.36 19.50
CA VAL A 108 1.57 -7.67 18.16
C VAL A 108 0.04 -7.71 18.20
N ASP A 109 -0.55 -8.32 19.22
CA ASP A 109 -2.01 -8.35 19.39
C ASP A 109 -2.59 -6.94 19.60
N SER A 110 -1.91 -6.09 20.38
CA SER A 110 -2.37 -4.73 20.68
C SER A 110 -2.41 -3.81 19.46
N VAL A 111 -1.52 -4.00 18.47
CA VAL A 111 -1.46 -3.16 17.26
C VAL A 111 -2.34 -3.64 16.12
N VAL A 112 -2.74 -4.92 16.11
CA VAL A 112 -3.50 -5.51 15.00
C VAL A 112 -4.92 -4.94 14.92
N ASP A 113 -5.62 -4.82 16.03
CA ASP A 113 -6.97 -4.28 16.07
C ASP A 113 -7.06 -2.81 15.60
N PRO A 114 -6.21 -1.89 16.09
CA PRO A 114 -6.14 -0.53 15.57
C PRO A 114 -5.83 -0.48 14.07
N LEU A 115 -4.89 -1.30 13.59
CA LEU A 115 -4.53 -1.35 12.18
C LEU A 115 -5.71 -1.79 11.31
N LEU A 116 -6.46 -2.82 11.73
CA LEU A 116 -7.64 -3.27 11.00
C LEU A 116 -8.74 -2.20 10.95
N ARG A 117 -8.96 -1.46 12.04
CA ARG A 117 -9.92 -0.34 12.07
C ARG A 117 -9.50 0.80 11.15
N GLU A 118 -8.22 1.15 11.11
CA GLU A 118 -7.69 2.16 10.19
C GLU A 118 -7.93 1.75 8.73
N MET A 119 -7.76 0.45 8.42
CA MET A 119 -8.07 -0.07 7.08
C MET A 119 -9.56 0.01 6.75
N ASP A 120 -10.45 -0.23 7.72
CA ASP A 120 -11.89 -0.02 7.56
C ASP A 120 -12.23 1.44 7.27
N GLN A 121 -11.64 2.37 8.01
CA GLN A 121 -11.82 3.82 7.78
C GLN A 121 -11.36 4.23 6.38
N ARG A 122 -10.24 3.68 5.91
CA ARG A 122 -9.75 3.91 4.54
C ARG A 122 -10.70 3.33 3.50
N ALA A 123 -11.24 2.13 3.72
CA ALA A 123 -12.24 1.56 2.82
C ALA A 123 -13.50 2.44 2.75
N ASP A 124 -13.95 2.98 3.88
CA ASP A 124 -15.09 3.88 3.94
C ASP A 124 -14.82 5.20 3.22
N ALA A 125 -13.62 5.77 3.37
CA ALA A 125 -13.20 6.98 2.64
C ALA A 125 -13.15 6.77 1.12
N VAL A 126 -12.68 5.60 0.66
CA VAL A 126 -12.68 5.21 -0.76
C VAL A 126 -14.11 5.05 -1.27
N ARG A 127 -15.00 4.41 -0.49
CA ARG A 127 -16.41 4.24 -0.86
C ARG A 127 -17.14 5.59 -0.98
N ALA A 128 -16.85 6.52 -0.08
CA ALA A 128 -17.37 7.88 -0.09
C ALA A 128 -16.79 8.77 -1.22
N GLY A 129 -15.76 8.31 -1.93
CA GLY A 129 -15.09 9.10 -2.98
C GLY A 129 -14.24 10.25 -2.44
N HIS A 130 -13.95 10.26 -1.13
CA HIS A 130 -13.15 11.29 -0.47
C HIS A 130 -11.63 11.02 -0.54
N ALA A 131 -11.24 9.76 -0.73
CA ALA A 131 -9.84 9.41 -0.90
C ALA A 131 -9.42 9.59 -2.36
N THR A 132 -8.43 10.45 -2.61
CA THR A 132 -7.67 10.42 -3.86
C THR A 132 -7.10 9.00 -4.01
N LEU A 133 -7.40 8.34 -5.13
CA LEU A 133 -7.03 6.94 -5.41
C LEU A 133 -5.50 6.69 -5.43
N ASP A 134 -4.70 7.74 -5.23
CA ASP A 134 -3.23 7.72 -5.16
C ASP A 134 -2.65 7.10 -3.88
N LEU A 135 -3.48 6.76 -2.88
CA LEU A 135 -3.02 6.23 -1.58
C LEU A 135 -2.29 4.88 -1.67
N LEU A 136 -2.41 4.14 -2.77
CA LEU A 136 -1.69 2.87 -2.97
C LEU A 136 -0.44 2.99 -3.86
N CYS A 137 -0.23 4.13 -4.53
CA CYS A 137 0.98 4.36 -5.31
C CYS A 137 2.11 5.02 -4.48
N SER A 138 1.78 5.58 -3.30
CA SER A 138 2.76 6.15 -2.37
C SER A 138 3.26 5.12 -1.36
N ALA A 139 3.90 4.05 -1.86
CA ALA A 139 4.70 3.15 -1.03
C ALA A 139 6.07 3.75 -0.64
N ASN A 140 6.23 5.07 -0.75
CA ASN A 140 7.48 5.82 -0.45
C ASN A 140 7.30 6.95 0.57
N GLY A 141 6.18 6.98 1.31
CA GLY A 141 6.02 7.88 2.46
C GLY A 141 6.73 7.33 3.69
N ALA A 142 7.66 8.11 4.25
CA ALA A 142 8.54 7.75 5.37
C ALA A 142 7.82 7.03 6.54
N PRO A 143 8.48 6.07 7.21
CA PRO A 143 7.90 5.37 8.36
C PRO A 143 7.41 6.34 9.42
N ILE A 144 6.15 6.17 9.83
CA ILE A 144 5.63 6.81 11.05
C ILE A 144 6.50 6.33 12.20
N GLU A 145 7.25 7.26 12.78
CA GLU A 145 8.19 6.97 13.84
C GLU A 145 7.41 6.56 15.11
N PRO A 146 7.58 5.32 15.61
CA PRO A 146 6.91 4.92 16.84
C PRO A 146 7.44 5.74 18.00
N SER A 147 6.55 6.02 18.98
CA SER A 147 6.88 6.78 20.18
C SER A 147 8.18 6.26 20.81
N LYS A 148 9.06 7.19 21.19
CA LYS A 148 10.41 6.89 21.70
C LYS A 148 10.39 5.96 22.91
N ASP A 149 9.33 6.03 23.71
CA ASP A 149 9.13 5.24 24.94
C ASP A 149 8.91 3.73 24.68
N ASN A 150 8.29 3.36 23.54
CA ASN A 150 8.11 1.95 23.16
C ASN A 150 9.37 1.33 22.55
N ARG A 151 10.24 2.13 21.92
CA ARG A 151 11.50 1.63 21.35
C ARG A 151 12.46 1.13 22.43
N ASP A 152 12.52 1.83 23.57
CA ASP A 152 13.45 1.47 24.65
C ASP A 152 13.06 0.16 25.37
N ARG A 153 11.77 -0.21 25.35
CA ARG A 153 11.29 -1.50 25.90
C ARG A 153 11.50 -2.67 24.94
N LEU A 154 11.33 -2.45 23.64
CA LEU A 154 11.44 -3.49 22.62
C LEU A 154 12.89 -3.85 22.24
N LEU A 155 13.84 -2.96 22.51
CA LEU A 155 15.26 -3.14 22.16
C LEU A 155 16.11 -3.74 23.29
N ARG A 156 15.53 -3.96 24.47
CA ARG A 156 16.27 -4.53 25.59
C ARG A 156 16.28 -6.05 25.49
N PHE A 157 17.20 -6.57 24.69
CA PHE A 157 17.52 -7.99 24.70
C PHE A 157 17.93 -8.45 26.10
N PRO A 158 17.60 -9.69 26.51
CA PRO A 158 18.17 -10.31 27.70
C PRO A 158 19.69 -10.15 27.73
N VAL A 159 20.25 -9.86 28.91
CA VAL A 159 21.66 -9.50 29.08
C VAL A 159 22.58 -10.60 28.54
N TRP A 160 22.16 -11.86 28.63
CA TRP A 160 22.91 -13.02 28.13
C TRP A 160 22.90 -13.18 26.60
N LEU A 161 21.94 -12.58 25.89
CA LEU A 161 21.91 -12.50 24.41
C LEU A 161 22.74 -11.32 23.87
N SER A 162 23.05 -10.36 24.73
CA SER A 162 23.88 -9.19 24.40
C SER A 162 25.37 -9.54 24.51
N ARG A 163 25.85 -10.47 23.67
CA ARG A 163 27.27 -10.84 23.64
C ARG A 163 28.09 -9.71 22.99
N ASN A 164 28.63 -8.81 23.81
CA ASN A 164 29.60 -7.80 23.40
C ASN A 164 30.82 -8.48 22.74
N ARG A 165 31.14 -8.09 21.50
CA ARG A 165 32.47 -8.30 20.92
C ARG A 165 33.43 -7.29 21.56
N GLU A 166 33.99 -7.62 22.70
CA GLU A 166 35.24 -7.03 23.16
C GLU A 166 36.26 -8.16 23.28
N VAL A 167 36.87 -8.51 22.14
CA VAL A 167 38.06 -9.36 22.12
C VAL A 167 39.25 -8.46 22.45
N GLU A 168 39.65 -8.54 23.72
CA GLU A 168 41.02 -8.46 24.24
C GLU A 168 42.06 -7.77 23.34
N LYS A 169 42.35 -6.51 23.65
CA LYS A 169 43.63 -5.88 23.27
C LYS A 169 44.58 -6.00 24.46
N ASN A 170 45.00 -7.22 24.76
CA ASN A 170 46.02 -7.47 25.79
C ASN A 170 47.39 -7.04 25.28
N GLU A 171 47.97 -6.05 25.96
CA GLU A 171 49.36 -5.65 25.87
C GLU A 171 50.27 -6.87 26.03
N THR A 172 51.17 -7.09 25.05
CA THR A 172 52.35 -7.92 25.22
C THR A 172 53.58 -7.08 24.90
N THR A 173 54.15 -6.51 25.95
CA THR A 173 55.51 -5.94 25.93
C THR A 173 56.50 -7.08 26.17
N GLU A 174 57.04 -7.67 25.10
CA GLU A 174 58.22 -8.54 25.20
C GLU A 174 59.51 -7.75 24.91
N LYS A 175 60.39 -7.67 25.91
CA LYS A 175 61.79 -7.24 25.78
C LYS A 175 62.63 -8.39 25.21
N PRO A 176 63.55 -8.15 24.27
CA PRO A 176 64.53 -9.17 23.88
C PRO A 176 65.71 -9.17 24.87
N ARG A 177 66.00 -10.33 25.47
CA ARG A 177 67.30 -10.58 26.12
C ARG A 177 68.20 -11.32 25.14
N SER A 178 69.19 -10.58 24.62
CA SER A 178 70.34 -11.11 23.89
C SER A 178 71.07 -12.18 24.70
N THR A 179 71.46 -13.26 24.03
CA THR A 179 72.50 -14.18 24.50
C THR A 179 73.67 -14.08 23.53
N ALA A 180 74.84 -13.69 24.04
CA ALA A 180 76.10 -13.76 23.32
C ALA A 180 77.18 -14.28 24.29
N ALA A 181 77.92 -15.28 23.79
CA ALA A 181 79.13 -15.91 24.31
C ALA A 181 79.02 -16.71 25.61
#